data_AF-A0A3C0KTY9-F1
#
_entry.id   AF-A0A3C0KTY9-F1
#
_cell.length_a   1.000
_cell.length_b   1.000
_cell.length_c   1.000
_cell.angle_alpha   90.00
_cell.angle_beta   90.00
_cell.angle_gamma   90.00
#
_symmetry.space_group_name_H-M   'P 1'
#
loop_
_entity.id
_entity.type
_entity.pdbx_description
1 polymer ?
#
loop_
_entity_poly.entity_id
_entity_poly.type
_entity_poly.pdbx_seq_one_letter_code
_entity_poly.pdbx_strand_id
1 'polypeptide(L)'
;MQLILFNIGLISLLSQVILLRELAISFYGVELVYLFALGVWLFFTAAGAVISRYRLATTGAMTFAFLCLAVLLPLDVLFIRGSRLLFAGVPGAYLPFYQQLLVPVLALFPIGLVTGFLFPLAATIFIHEKPDNKRTLAGAYGIESLGALAGGILATLLLKYDIPVSAATLLGSAFIALTPLFFLKKTDMAWRLAAVLAVCCLIALNWTSWLDRRTIGWNHPHLLESQDTAYGRITVTGLHGQAAVFENDVLSFETEGTDGETFAHLTALQHPHPSNVLLLGGGMEGLVEALRQHPADKIDVVELNSRMVHMVSRHLPPQRQSTLNTPPVR
;
A
#
# COMPACT_ATOMS: atom_id res chain seq x y z
N MET A 1 2.87 -0.78 31.05
CA MET A 1 2.76 -1.79 29.98
C MET A 1 1.49 -1.71 29.12
N GLN A 2 0.32 -1.24 29.61
CA GLN A 2 -0.93 -1.17 28.81
C GLN A 2 -0.79 -0.38 27.50
N LEU A 3 -0.19 0.82 27.55
CA LEU A 3 0.06 1.64 26.36
C LEU A 3 0.91 0.90 25.31
N ILE A 4 1.88 0.10 25.76
CA ILE A 4 2.76 -0.65 24.86
C ILE A 4 2.00 -1.78 24.18
N LEU A 5 1.14 -2.50 24.91
CA LEU A 5 0.25 -3.51 24.32
C LEU A 5 -0.68 -2.90 23.27
N PHE A 6 -1.26 -1.73 23.56
CA PHE A 6 -2.07 -0.99 22.59
C PHE A 6 -1.25 -0.60 21.35
N ASN A 7 -0.04 -0.06 21.55
CA ASN A 7 0.84 0.32 20.44
C ASN A 7 1.25 -0.89 19.59
N ILE A 8 1.51 -2.07 20.19
CA ILE A 8 1.85 -3.30 19.45
C ILE A 8 0.73 -3.66 18.48
N GLY A 9 -0.53 -3.68 18.94
CA GLY A 9 -1.67 -3.96 18.08
C GLY A 9 -1.82 -2.94 16.95
N LEU A 10 -1.73 -1.65 17.30
CA LEU A 10 -1.82 -0.55 16.33
C LEU A 10 -0.74 -0.67 15.25
N ILE A 11 0.51 -0.84 15.67
CA ILE A 11 1.67 -0.96 14.80
C ILE A 11 1.56 -2.20 13.91
N SER A 12 1.17 -3.34 14.49
CA SER A 12 1.03 -4.61 13.78
C SER A 12 0.03 -4.47 12.63
N LEU A 13 -1.18 -3.99 12.92
CA LEU A 13 -2.23 -3.86 11.90
C LEU A 13 -1.91 -2.76 10.88
N LEU A 14 -1.37 -1.62 11.32
CA LEU A 14 -0.96 -0.54 10.41
C LEU A 14 0.13 -1.00 9.44
N SER A 15 1.16 -1.69 9.95
CA SER A 15 2.26 -2.23 9.13
C SER A 15 1.74 -3.29 8.16
N GLN A 16 0.85 -4.18 8.62
CA GLN A 16 0.25 -5.20 7.79
C GLN A 16 -0.51 -4.57 6.60
N VAL A 17 -1.37 -3.58 6.84
CA VAL A 17 -2.14 -2.93 5.77
C VAL A 17 -1.23 -2.21 4.77
N ILE A 18 -0.21 -1.50 5.25
CA ILE A 18 0.77 -0.79 4.40
C ILE A 18 1.48 -1.79 3.47
N LEU A 19 2.03 -2.88 4.02
CA LEU A 19 2.79 -3.86 3.25
C LEU A 19 1.92 -4.67 2.30
N LEU A 20 0.74 -5.10 2.74
CA LEU A 20 -0.19 -5.84 1.88
C LEU A 20 -0.69 -4.99 0.72
N ARG A 21 -0.91 -3.70 0.93
CA ARG A 21 -1.28 -2.77 -0.15
C ARG A 21 -0.14 -2.62 -1.16
N GLU A 22 1.09 -2.43 -0.69
CA GLU A 22 2.24 -2.28 -1.61
C GLU A 22 2.54 -3.58 -2.36
N LEU A 23 2.33 -4.74 -1.73
CA LEU A 23 2.36 -6.05 -2.40
C LEU A 23 1.25 -6.16 -3.44
N ALA A 24 0.01 -5.79 -3.12
CA ALA A 24 -1.10 -5.81 -4.08
C ALA A 24 -0.79 -4.95 -5.31
N ILE A 25 -0.20 -3.76 -5.12
CA ILE A 25 0.23 -2.89 -6.23
C ILE A 25 1.36 -3.56 -7.03
N SER A 26 2.39 -4.08 -6.38
CA SER A 26 3.57 -4.64 -7.06
C SER A 26 3.27 -5.95 -7.81
N PHE A 27 2.22 -6.66 -7.41
CA PHE A 27 1.74 -7.91 -7.99
C PHE A 27 0.37 -7.77 -8.67
N TYR A 28 0.11 -6.62 -9.29
CA TYR A 28 -0.97 -6.46 -10.28
C TYR A 28 -2.39 -6.66 -9.74
N GLY A 29 -2.58 -6.48 -8.42
CA GLY A 29 -3.85 -6.74 -7.76
C GLY A 29 -4.26 -8.21 -7.74
N VAL A 30 -3.35 -9.16 -8.02
CA VAL A 30 -3.67 -10.58 -8.03
C VAL A 30 -4.07 -11.05 -6.63
N GLU A 31 -5.35 -11.39 -6.46
CA GLU A 31 -5.95 -11.77 -5.18
C GLU A 31 -5.25 -12.96 -4.52
N LEU A 32 -4.77 -13.92 -5.34
CA LEU A 32 -4.03 -15.08 -4.85
C LEU A 32 -2.76 -14.67 -4.08
N VAL A 33 -2.01 -13.69 -4.59
CA VAL A 33 -0.79 -13.19 -3.93
C VAL A 33 -1.14 -12.49 -2.63
N TYR A 34 -2.24 -11.72 -2.62
CA TYR A 34 -2.73 -11.05 -1.42
C TYR A 34 -3.15 -12.03 -0.31
N LEU A 35 -3.94 -13.06 -0.65
CA LEU A 35 -4.35 -14.10 0.29
C LEU A 35 -3.16 -14.91 0.81
N PHE A 36 -2.22 -15.25 -0.08
CA PHE A 36 -0.99 -15.92 0.29
C PHE A 36 -0.14 -15.07 1.24
N ALA A 37 0.04 -13.78 0.95
CA ALA A 37 0.77 -12.84 1.78
C ALA A 37 0.15 -12.72 3.20
N LEU A 38 -1.18 -12.71 3.31
CA LEU A 38 -1.87 -12.79 4.60
C LEU A 38 -1.55 -14.08 5.35
N GLY A 39 -1.57 -15.22 4.67
CA GLY A 39 -1.18 -16.52 5.26
C GLY A 39 0.28 -16.52 5.76
N VAL A 40 1.19 -15.97 4.96
CA VAL A 40 2.62 -15.81 5.30
C VAL A 40 2.79 -14.92 6.54
N TRP A 41 2.09 -13.78 6.60
CA TRP A 41 2.09 -12.90 7.76
C TRP A 41 1.64 -13.63 9.03
N LEU A 42 0.53 -14.36 8.97
CA LEU A 42 0.02 -15.14 10.10
C LEU A 42 0.98 -16.26 10.52
N PHE A 43 1.59 -16.94 9.54
CA PHE A 43 2.57 -17.99 9.82
C PHE A 43 3.79 -17.45 10.56
N PHE A 44 4.39 -16.35 10.09
CA PHE A 44 5.57 -15.78 10.73
C PHE A 44 5.27 -15.07 12.04
N THR A 45 4.09 -14.47 12.20
CA THR A 45 3.66 -13.97 13.53
C THR A 45 3.52 -15.10 14.54
N ALA A 46 2.94 -16.24 14.15
CA ALA A 46 2.90 -17.43 15.00
C ALA A 46 4.30 -17.96 15.34
N ALA A 47 5.20 -18.03 14.36
CA ALA A 47 6.57 -18.46 14.57
C ALA A 47 7.34 -17.50 15.52
N GLY A 48 7.18 -16.19 15.34
CA GLY A 48 7.75 -15.16 16.22
C GLY A 48 7.27 -15.30 17.66
N ALA A 49 5.98 -15.58 17.84
CA ALA A 49 5.40 -15.82 19.15
C ALA A 49 5.96 -17.09 19.81
N VAL A 50 6.21 -18.17 19.06
CA VAL A 50 6.86 -19.38 19.59
C VAL A 50 8.31 -19.08 19.99
N ILE A 51 9.07 -18.35 19.15
CA ILE A 51 10.47 -17.99 19.45
C ILE A 51 10.57 -17.17 20.74
N SER A 52 9.59 -16.30 21.00
CA SER A 52 9.56 -15.47 22.22
C SER A 52 9.58 -16.30 23.51
N ARG A 53 9.08 -17.54 23.49
CA ARG A 53 9.04 -18.44 24.66
C ARG A 53 10.43 -18.85 25.15
N TYR A 54 11.42 -18.84 24.26
CA TYR A 54 12.81 -19.20 24.56
C TYR A 54 13.66 -18.00 24.99
N ARG A 55 13.07 -16.80 25.10
CA ARG A 55 13.77 -15.58 25.52
C ARG A 55 13.15 -15.04 26.80
N LEU A 56 13.98 -14.47 27.67
CA LEU A 56 13.45 -13.76 28.84
C LEU A 56 12.70 -12.50 28.40
N ALA A 57 11.51 -12.34 28.97
CA ALA A 57 10.70 -11.14 28.80
C ALA A 57 11.37 -9.94 29.47
N THR A 58 12.14 -9.19 28.69
CA THR A 58 12.89 -8.01 29.14
C THR A 58 12.53 -6.79 28.30
N THR A 59 12.59 -5.62 28.94
CA THR A 59 12.43 -4.33 28.24
C THR A 59 13.50 -4.13 27.16
N GLY A 60 14.71 -4.66 27.36
CA GLY A 60 15.78 -4.63 26.35
C GLY A 60 15.43 -5.39 25.07
N ALA A 61 14.89 -6.61 25.20
CA ALA A 61 14.44 -7.40 24.03
C ALA A 61 13.30 -6.70 23.27
N MET A 62 12.36 -6.09 23.99
CA MET A 62 11.28 -5.31 23.37
C MET A 62 11.81 -4.07 22.64
N THR A 63 12.72 -3.31 23.26
CA THR A 63 13.36 -2.16 22.63
C THR A 63 14.07 -2.56 21.34
N PHE A 64 14.85 -3.63 21.38
CA PHE A 64 15.52 -4.14 20.18
C PHE A 64 14.51 -4.50 19.09
N ALA A 65 13.44 -5.24 19.43
CA ALA A 65 12.39 -5.59 18.48
C ALA A 65 11.70 -4.36 17.87
N PHE A 66 11.36 -3.34 18.66
CA PHE A 66 10.79 -2.09 18.14
C PHE A 66 11.77 -1.33 17.23
N LEU A 67 13.05 -1.23 17.60
CA LEU A 67 14.05 -0.58 16.76
C LEU A 67 14.27 -1.33 15.44
N CYS A 68 14.32 -2.65 15.49
CA CYS A 68 14.35 -3.49 14.29
C CYS A 68 13.11 -3.23 13.44
N LEU A 69 11.91 -3.22 14.03
CA LEU A 69 10.67 -3.01 13.32
C LEU A 69 10.59 -1.64 12.63
N ALA A 70 11.06 -0.59 13.30
CA ALA A 70 11.11 0.77 12.74
C ALA A 70 12.03 0.88 11.52
N VAL A 71 13.05 0.03 11.42
CA VAL A 71 13.95 -0.04 10.26
C VAL A 71 13.43 -1.01 9.20
N LEU A 72 12.84 -2.14 9.62
CA LEU A 72 12.32 -3.15 8.71
C LEU A 72 11.16 -2.63 7.86
N LEU A 73 10.21 -1.90 8.45
CA LEU A 73 9.04 -1.40 7.72
C LEU A 73 9.39 -0.61 6.43
N PRO A 74 10.26 0.41 6.45
CA PRO A 74 10.65 1.13 5.23
C PRO A 74 11.51 0.27 4.31
N LEU A 75 12.34 -0.62 4.85
CA LEU A 75 13.13 -1.54 4.03
C LEU A 75 12.25 -2.53 3.27
N ASP A 76 11.20 -3.06 3.90
CA ASP A 76 10.27 -3.99 3.27
C ASP A 76 9.48 -3.29 2.15
N VAL A 77 9.03 -2.05 2.35
CA VAL A 77 8.38 -1.26 1.28
C VAL A 77 9.34 -1.05 0.10
N LEU A 78 10.60 -0.69 0.37
CA LEU A 78 11.61 -0.54 -0.69
C LEU A 78 11.92 -1.86 -1.39
N PHE A 79 12.00 -2.96 -0.63
CA PHE A 79 12.22 -4.30 -1.17
C PHE A 79 11.05 -4.73 -2.05
N ILE A 80 9.81 -4.52 -1.62
CA ILE A 80 8.61 -4.85 -2.42
C ILE A 80 8.61 -4.06 -3.73
N ARG A 81 8.83 -2.74 -3.69
CA ARG A 81 8.92 -1.89 -4.90
C ARG A 81 10.06 -2.30 -5.83
N GLY A 82 11.21 -2.66 -5.25
CA GLY A 82 12.41 -3.08 -5.98
C GLY A 82 12.40 -4.55 -6.40
N SER A 83 11.46 -5.36 -5.91
CA SER A 83 11.46 -6.81 -6.13
C SER A 83 11.41 -7.17 -7.61
N ARG A 84 10.61 -6.44 -8.41
CA ARG A 84 10.57 -6.63 -9.86
C ARG A 84 11.87 -6.23 -10.54
N LEU A 85 12.54 -5.17 -10.11
CA LEU A 85 13.86 -4.83 -10.66
C LEU A 85 14.91 -5.91 -10.33
N LEU A 86 14.79 -6.54 -9.15
CA LEU A 86 15.72 -7.60 -8.70
C LEU A 86 15.47 -8.94 -9.38
N PHE A 87 14.20 -9.28 -9.65
CA PHE A 87 13.79 -10.62 -10.10
C PHE A 87 13.25 -10.66 -11.53
N ALA A 88 12.70 -9.56 -12.06
CA ALA A 88 12.27 -9.43 -13.44
C ALA A 88 13.35 -8.72 -14.27
N GLY A 89 13.72 -9.33 -15.40
CA GLY A 89 14.70 -8.73 -16.32
C GLY A 89 14.14 -7.58 -17.15
N VAL A 90 12.81 -7.38 -17.19
CA VAL A 90 12.14 -6.39 -18.04
C VAL A 90 11.05 -5.66 -17.25
N PRO A 91 11.07 -4.31 -17.22
CA PRO A 91 9.98 -3.52 -16.65
C PRO A 91 8.63 -3.83 -17.30
N GLY A 92 7.58 -3.97 -16.50
CA GLY A 92 6.22 -4.29 -16.97
C GLY A 92 5.92 -5.77 -17.23
N ALA A 93 6.93 -6.64 -17.26
CA ALA A 93 6.70 -8.09 -17.37
C ALA A 93 6.24 -8.68 -16.03
N TYR A 94 5.26 -9.59 -16.10
CA TYR A 94 4.86 -10.39 -14.94
C TYR A 94 6.04 -11.22 -14.44
N LEU A 95 6.25 -11.18 -13.12
CA LEU A 95 7.16 -12.13 -12.48
C LEU A 95 6.64 -13.57 -12.67
N PRO A 96 7.51 -14.55 -12.92
CA PRO A 96 7.14 -15.96 -12.86
C PRO A 96 6.42 -16.30 -11.55
N PHE A 97 5.44 -17.20 -11.60
CA PHE A 97 4.58 -17.57 -10.47
C PHE A 97 5.36 -17.88 -9.17
N TYR A 98 6.45 -18.64 -9.25
CA TYR A 98 7.26 -18.99 -8.08
C TYR A 98 7.93 -17.76 -7.45
N GLN A 99 8.32 -16.75 -8.23
CA GLN A 99 8.89 -15.50 -7.73
C GLN A 99 7.79 -14.62 -7.10
N GLN A 100 6.58 -14.63 -7.66
CA GLN A 100 5.42 -13.96 -7.06
C GLN A 100 5.07 -14.52 -5.67
N LEU A 101 5.30 -15.81 -5.42
CA LEU A 101 5.14 -16.40 -4.09
C LEU A 101 6.36 -16.19 -3.20
N LEU A 102 7.58 -16.17 -3.75
CA LEU A 102 8.79 -15.99 -2.96
C LEU A 102 8.91 -14.59 -2.35
N VAL A 103 8.55 -13.53 -3.10
CA VAL A 103 8.69 -12.14 -2.64
C VAL A 103 7.89 -11.85 -1.37
N PRO A 104 6.59 -12.19 -1.25
CA PRO A 104 5.85 -12.05 0.00
C PRO A 104 6.48 -12.82 1.16
N VAL A 105 7.03 -14.02 0.93
CA VAL A 105 7.74 -14.78 1.98
C VAL A 105 8.95 -14.00 2.48
N LEU A 106 9.80 -13.50 1.57
CA LEU A 106 11.00 -12.76 1.94
C LEU A 106 10.68 -11.41 2.58
N ALA A 107 9.68 -10.69 2.07
CA ALA A 107 9.27 -9.39 2.58
C ALA A 107 8.60 -9.50 3.96
N LEU A 108 7.71 -10.47 4.16
CA LEU A 108 6.90 -10.55 5.38
C LEU A 108 7.54 -11.41 6.47
N PHE A 109 8.54 -12.23 6.14
CA PHE A 109 9.32 -13.01 7.10
C PHE A 109 9.89 -12.17 8.25
N PRO A 110 10.73 -11.15 8.02
CA PRO A 110 11.42 -10.46 9.09
C PRO A 110 10.44 -9.68 9.96
N ILE A 111 9.53 -8.94 9.34
CA ILE A 111 8.56 -8.12 10.05
C ILE A 111 7.53 -8.97 10.81
N GLY A 112 7.00 -10.04 10.20
CA GLY A 112 6.04 -10.94 10.81
C GLY A 112 6.62 -11.65 12.03
N LEU A 113 7.88 -12.09 11.96
CA LEU A 113 8.57 -12.66 13.12
C LEU A 113 8.70 -11.64 14.26
N VAL A 114 9.10 -10.41 13.97
CA VAL A 114 9.33 -9.38 14.99
C VAL A 114 8.02 -8.93 15.64
N THR A 115 6.95 -8.74 14.86
CA THR A 115 5.63 -8.38 15.41
C THR A 115 5.05 -9.51 16.26
N GLY A 116 5.16 -10.77 15.82
CA GLY A 116 4.76 -11.95 16.60
C GLY A 116 5.56 -12.13 17.90
N PHE A 117 6.84 -11.76 17.88
CA PHE A 117 7.72 -11.81 19.05
C PHE A 117 7.36 -10.77 20.13
N LEU A 118 6.84 -9.60 19.74
CA LEU A 118 6.55 -8.49 20.66
C LEU A 118 5.40 -8.77 21.64
N PHE A 119 4.30 -9.36 21.17
CA PHE A 119 3.09 -9.53 22.00
C PHE A 119 3.32 -10.43 23.24
N PRO A 120 3.86 -11.66 23.13
CA PRO A 120 4.04 -12.51 24.30
C PRO A 120 5.01 -11.92 25.34
N LEU A 121 6.05 -11.20 24.90
CA LEU A 121 6.96 -10.50 25.82
C LEU A 121 6.23 -9.42 26.61
N ALA A 122 5.46 -8.57 25.90
CA ALA A 122 4.71 -7.49 26.52
C ALA A 122 3.62 -8.03 27.46
N ALA A 123 2.93 -9.10 27.07
CA ALA A 123 1.92 -9.78 27.88
C ALA A 123 2.53 -10.39 29.15
N THR A 124 3.69 -11.04 29.03
CA THR A 124 4.40 -11.63 30.19
C THR A 124 4.78 -10.56 31.20
N ILE A 125 5.35 -9.43 30.75
CA ILE A 125 5.70 -8.32 31.65
C ILE A 125 4.45 -7.68 32.26
N PHE A 126 3.38 -7.50 31.47
CA PHE A 126 2.12 -6.92 31.96
C PHE A 126 1.52 -7.71 33.12
N ILE A 127 1.51 -9.05 33.02
CA ILE A 127 0.98 -9.96 34.04
C ILE A 127 1.84 -9.92 35.31
N HIS A 128 3.17 -9.93 35.18
CA HIS A 128 4.09 -9.95 36.33
C HIS A 128 4.29 -8.59 37.02
N GLU A 129 3.94 -7.48 36.36
CA GLU A 129 4.14 -6.11 36.89
C GLU A 129 3.24 -5.78 38.10
N LYS A 130 2.08 -6.44 38.25
CA LYS A 130 1.25 -6.39 39.48
C LYS A 130 0.57 -7.74 39.75
N PRO A 131 0.96 -8.49 40.79
CA PRO A 131 0.38 -9.81 41.12
C PRO A 131 -1.08 -9.80 41.58
N ASP A 132 -1.72 -8.63 41.73
CA ASP A 132 -3.15 -8.56 41.94
C ASP A 132 -3.84 -9.21 40.73
N ASN A 133 -4.57 -10.30 40.96
CA ASN A 133 -5.28 -11.20 40.01
C ASN A 133 -6.17 -10.54 38.92
N LYS A 134 -6.15 -9.20 38.81
CA LYS A 134 -6.85 -8.37 37.83
C LYS A 134 -6.18 -8.35 36.46
N ARG A 135 -4.87 -8.63 36.35
CA ARG A 135 -4.14 -8.62 35.07
C ARG A 135 -4.05 -10.01 34.47
N THR A 136 -4.92 -10.28 33.50
CA THR A 136 -4.98 -11.57 32.80
C THR A 136 -4.42 -11.48 31.39
N LEU A 137 -4.05 -12.63 30.81
CA LEU A 137 -3.67 -12.72 29.41
C LEU A 137 -4.81 -12.26 28.48
N ALA A 138 -6.06 -12.57 28.82
CA ALA A 138 -7.23 -12.11 28.09
C ALA A 138 -7.35 -10.57 28.10
N GLY A 139 -7.04 -9.92 29.23
CA GLY A 139 -6.98 -8.47 29.32
C GLY A 139 -5.86 -7.87 28.46
N ALA A 140 -4.69 -8.50 28.43
CA ALA A 140 -3.58 -8.06 27.57
C ALA A 140 -3.95 -8.15 26.08
N TYR A 141 -4.55 -9.27 25.67
CA TYR A 141 -5.05 -9.48 24.31
C TYR A 141 -6.16 -8.49 23.95
N GLY A 142 -7.09 -8.20 24.87
CA GLY A 142 -8.13 -7.20 24.65
C GLY A 142 -7.57 -5.79 24.39
N ILE A 143 -6.53 -5.38 25.12
CA ILE A 143 -5.87 -4.08 24.91
C ILE A 143 -5.13 -4.05 23.56
N GLU A 144 -4.44 -5.14 23.21
CA GLU A 144 -3.75 -5.26 21.93
C GLU A 144 -4.73 -5.26 20.75
N SER A 145 -5.86 -5.97 20.86
CA SER A 145 -6.95 -5.95 19.89
C SER A 145 -7.59 -4.55 19.74
N LEU A 146 -7.74 -3.79 20.83
CA LEU A 146 -8.17 -2.37 20.75
C LEU A 146 -7.16 -1.51 19.99
N GLY A 147 -5.87 -1.77 20.21
CA GLY A 147 -4.78 -1.18 19.44
C GLY A 147 -4.89 -1.50 17.96
N ALA A 148 -5.09 -2.77 17.61
CA ALA A 148 -5.26 -3.22 16.24
C ALA A 148 -6.47 -2.54 15.59
N LEU A 149 -7.62 -2.49 16.26
CA LEU A 149 -8.79 -1.74 15.77
C LEU A 149 -8.45 -0.28 15.44
N ALA A 150 -7.74 0.41 16.34
CA ALA A 150 -7.29 1.79 16.09
C ALA A 150 -6.31 1.88 14.91
N GLY A 151 -5.40 0.90 14.76
CA GLY A 151 -4.51 0.78 13.61
C GLY A 151 -5.25 0.62 12.29
N GLY A 152 -6.34 -0.15 12.28
CA GLY A 152 -7.17 -0.39 11.10
C GLY A 152 -7.98 0.85 10.69
N ILE A 153 -8.55 1.55 11.69
CA ILE A 153 -9.20 2.85 11.47
C ILE A 153 -8.18 3.85 10.92
N LEU A 154 -7.00 3.95 11.55
CA LEU A 154 -5.94 4.85 11.10
C LEU A 154 -5.51 4.52 9.67
N ALA A 155 -5.26 3.26 9.35
CA ALA A 155 -4.93 2.84 7.99
C ALA A 155 -6.03 3.23 7.00
N THR A 156 -7.31 2.99 7.33
CA THR A 156 -8.45 3.39 6.52
C THR A 156 -8.51 4.90 6.29
N LEU A 157 -8.22 5.72 7.31
CA LEU A 157 -8.16 7.18 7.16
C LEU A 157 -6.99 7.61 6.27
N LEU A 158 -5.82 6.98 6.41
CA LEU A 158 -4.67 7.26 5.54
C LEU A 158 -5.01 6.96 4.07
N LEU A 159 -5.74 5.88 3.79
CA LEU A 159 -6.25 5.55 2.45
C LEU A 159 -7.26 6.59 1.96
N LYS A 160 -8.25 6.95 2.78
CA LYS A 160 -9.30 7.90 2.43
C LYS A 160 -8.77 9.30 2.09
N TYR A 161 -7.71 9.73 2.78
CA TYR A 161 -7.05 11.01 2.54
C TYR A 161 -5.92 10.92 1.51
N ASP A 162 -5.74 9.75 0.87
CA ASP A 162 -4.77 9.51 -0.19
C ASP A 162 -3.34 9.87 0.24
N ILE A 163 -3.02 9.54 1.49
CA ILE A 163 -1.66 9.69 2.02
C ILE A 163 -0.76 8.70 1.28
N PRO A 164 0.37 9.16 0.69
CA PRO A 164 1.29 8.29 -0.01
C PRO A 164 1.81 7.17 0.90
N VAL A 165 2.01 5.97 0.34
CA VAL A 165 2.50 4.82 1.10
C VAL A 165 3.86 5.12 1.77
N SER A 166 4.74 5.89 1.12
CA SER A 166 6.03 6.31 1.70
C SER A 166 5.85 7.17 2.96
N ALA A 167 4.91 8.12 2.94
CA ALA A 167 4.62 8.99 4.07
C ALA A 167 4.02 8.21 5.23
N ALA A 168 3.04 7.34 4.95
CA ALA A 168 2.46 6.44 5.95
C ALA A 168 3.53 5.53 6.59
N THR A 169 4.45 5.02 5.77
CA THR A 169 5.56 4.16 6.22
C THR A 169 6.53 4.92 7.12
N LEU A 170 6.95 6.14 6.75
CA LEU A 170 7.85 6.96 7.54
C LEU A 170 7.21 7.43 8.86
N LEU A 171 5.93 7.79 8.84
CA LEU A 171 5.16 8.13 10.05
C LEU A 171 5.01 6.91 10.97
N GLY A 172 4.69 5.75 10.41
CA GLY A 172 4.63 4.48 11.14
C GLY A 172 5.97 4.15 11.78
N SER A 173 7.06 4.24 11.01
CA SER A 173 8.44 4.00 11.48
C SER A 173 8.84 4.93 12.62
N ALA A 174 8.51 6.23 12.50
CA ALA A 174 8.74 7.19 13.57
C ALA A 174 7.95 6.82 14.84
N PHE A 175 6.67 6.47 14.69
CA PHE A 175 5.83 6.05 15.83
C PHE A 175 6.34 4.78 16.51
N ILE A 176 6.78 3.79 15.73
CA ILE A 176 7.41 2.57 16.22
C ILE A 176 8.68 2.90 17.01
N ALA A 177 9.56 3.75 16.45
CA ALA A 177 10.80 4.16 17.10
C ALA A 177 10.57 4.96 18.39
N LEU A 178 9.48 5.72 18.50
CA LEU A 178 9.12 6.46 19.70
C LEU A 178 8.55 5.57 20.83
N THR A 179 7.99 4.40 20.51
CA THR A 179 7.32 3.54 21.50
C THR A 179 8.23 3.05 22.64
N PRO A 180 9.50 2.65 22.41
CA PRO A 180 10.44 2.33 23.48
C PRO A 180 10.74 3.46 24.47
N LEU A 181 10.60 4.73 24.05
CA LEU A 181 10.94 5.89 24.88
C LEU A 181 10.07 6.00 26.14
N PHE A 182 8.90 5.36 26.16
CA PHE A 182 7.99 5.34 27.31
C PHE A 182 8.51 4.54 28.52
N PHE A 183 9.49 3.65 28.32
CA PHE A 183 10.03 2.82 29.40
C PHE A 183 11.57 2.80 29.47
N LEU A 184 12.26 3.39 28.50
CA LEU A 184 13.71 3.61 28.54
C LEU A 184 14.08 4.86 29.34
N LYS A 185 15.27 4.86 29.97
CA LYS A 185 15.81 6.05 30.62
C LYS A 185 16.55 6.91 29.58
N LYS A 186 16.49 8.24 29.72
CA LYS A 186 17.19 9.18 28.80
C LYS A 186 18.72 8.99 28.76
N THR A 187 19.29 8.34 29.77
CA THR A 187 20.71 8.00 29.85
C THR A 187 21.10 6.82 28.96
N ASP A 188 20.14 6.01 28.54
CA ASP A 188 20.40 4.78 27.80
C ASP A 188 20.75 5.09 26.34
N MET A 189 21.77 4.43 25.79
CA MET A 189 22.14 4.57 24.37
C MET A 189 20.95 4.24 23.45
N ALA A 190 20.15 3.23 23.80
CA ALA A 190 18.98 2.84 23.03
C ALA A 190 17.91 3.92 22.97
N TRP A 191 17.77 4.76 24.01
CA TRP A 191 16.87 5.92 24.00
C TRP A 191 17.32 6.93 22.95
N ARG A 192 18.63 7.22 22.89
CA ARG A 192 19.20 8.14 21.89
C ARG A 192 19.03 7.61 20.48
N LEU A 193 19.29 6.32 20.26
CA LEU A 193 19.08 5.67 18.96
C LEU A 193 17.61 5.73 18.51
N ALA A 194 16.68 5.42 19.40
CA ALA A 194 15.24 5.53 19.15
C ALA A 194 14.82 6.97 18.78
N ALA A 195 15.30 7.96 19.53
CA ALA A 195 15.02 9.37 19.25
C ALA A 195 15.62 9.84 17.92
N VAL A 196 16.87 9.48 17.63
CA VAL A 196 17.52 9.80 16.35
C VAL A 196 16.78 9.17 15.19
N LEU A 197 16.43 7.88 15.30
CA LEU A 197 15.69 7.17 14.25
C LEU A 197 14.33 7.83 13.98
N ALA A 198 13.57 8.17 15.03
CA ALA A 198 12.30 8.87 14.90
C ALA A 198 12.46 10.23 14.22
N VAL A 199 13.45 11.03 14.65
CA VAL A 199 13.74 12.34 14.04
C VAL A 199 14.17 12.19 12.58
N CYS A 200 15.02 11.22 12.25
CA CYS A 200 15.40 10.93 10.87
C CYS A 200 14.19 10.59 10.00
N CYS A 201 13.28 9.74 10.48
CA CYS A 201 12.03 9.43 9.76
C CYS A 201 11.15 10.66 9.54
N LEU A 202 11.01 11.52 10.57
CA LEU A 202 10.23 12.77 10.46
C LEU A 202 10.86 13.76 9.49
N ILE A 203 12.19 13.91 9.51
CA ILE A 203 12.92 14.75 8.56
C ILE A 203 12.73 14.23 7.14
N ALA A 204 12.81 12.90 6.94
CA ALA A 204 12.63 12.24 5.66
C ALA A 204 11.23 12.44 5.04
N LEU A 205 10.21 12.82 5.83
CA LEU A 205 8.87 13.12 5.30
C LEU A 205 8.88 14.23 4.24
N ASN A 206 9.79 15.20 4.36
CA ASN A 206 9.94 16.28 3.39
C ASN A 206 10.40 15.79 2.00
N TRP A 207 10.97 14.58 1.93
CA TRP A 207 11.45 13.96 0.69
C TRP A 207 10.52 12.87 0.16
N THR A 208 9.32 12.68 0.74
CA THR A 208 8.35 11.64 0.32
C THR A 208 8.06 11.69 -1.18
N SER A 209 7.73 12.86 -1.73
CA SER A 209 7.47 13.02 -3.17
C SER A 209 8.66 12.61 -4.06
N TRP A 210 9.89 12.89 -3.61
CA TRP A 210 11.10 12.50 -4.33
C TRP A 210 11.37 10.99 -4.21
N LEU A 211 11.19 10.43 -3.01
CA LEU A 211 11.33 8.99 -2.75
C LEU A 211 10.33 8.18 -3.57
N ASP A 212 9.05 8.59 -3.59
CA ASP A 212 8.01 7.94 -4.38
C ASP A 212 8.33 8.00 -5.86
N ARG A 213 8.59 9.19 -6.41
CA ARG A 213 8.92 9.34 -7.84
C ARG A 213 10.14 8.47 -8.23
N ARG A 214 11.16 8.39 -7.37
CA ARG A 214 12.39 7.63 -7.67
C ARG A 214 12.19 6.12 -7.55
N THR A 215 11.45 5.65 -6.54
CA THR A 215 11.20 4.21 -6.33
C THR A 215 10.17 3.65 -7.30
N ILE A 216 9.13 4.43 -7.65
CA ILE A 216 8.16 4.07 -8.71
C ILE A 216 8.86 4.09 -10.06
N GLY A 217 9.75 5.07 -10.30
CA GLY A 217 10.55 5.18 -11.51
C GLY A 217 11.48 3.98 -11.79
N TRP A 218 11.76 3.12 -10.80
CA TRP A 218 12.48 1.86 -11.03
C TRP A 218 11.72 0.91 -11.97
N ASN A 219 10.39 0.91 -11.89
CA ASN A 219 9.53 0.09 -12.74
C ASN A 219 8.95 0.89 -13.92
N HIS A 220 8.94 2.23 -13.83
CA HIS A 220 8.36 3.13 -14.82
C HIS A 220 9.37 4.21 -15.24
N PRO A 221 10.32 3.93 -16.16
CA PRO A 221 11.40 4.86 -16.51
C PRO A 221 10.94 6.22 -17.04
N HIS A 222 9.78 6.24 -17.70
CA HIS A 222 9.18 7.44 -18.30
C HIS A 222 8.03 8.02 -17.47
N LEU A 223 8.14 7.92 -16.14
CA LEU A 223 7.14 8.38 -15.18
C LEU A 223 6.87 9.89 -15.31
N LEU A 224 5.62 10.24 -15.66
CA LEU A 224 5.13 11.62 -15.64
C LEU A 224 4.56 11.95 -14.26
N GLU A 225 3.62 11.14 -13.79
CA GLU A 225 2.86 11.36 -12.56
C GLU A 225 2.42 10.03 -11.94
N SER A 226 2.32 9.97 -10.62
CA SER A 226 1.76 8.81 -9.91
C SER A 226 1.09 9.26 -8.63
N GLN A 227 -0.03 8.63 -8.29
CA GLN A 227 -0.77 8.91 -7.06
C GLN A 227 -1.41 7.63 -6.53
N ASP A 228 -1.29 7.45 -5.22
CA ASP A 228 -2.04 6.43 -4.49
C ASP A 228 -3.47 6.94 -4.27
N THR A 229 -4.47 6.14 -4.61
CA THR A 229 -5.89 6.39 -4.33
C THR A 229 -6.47 5.32 -3.41
N ALA A 230 -7.64 5.55 -2.83
CA ALA A 230 -8.37 4.52 -2.09
C ALA A 230 -8.60 3.20 -2.86
N TYR A 231 -8.56 3.22 -4.20
CA TYR A 231 -8.79 2.05 -5.06
C TYR A 231 -7.50 1.34 -5.50
N GLY A 232 -6.37 2.06 -5.53
CA GLY A 232 -5.11 1.52 -6.05
C GLY A 232 -4.11 2.62 -6.35
N ARG A 233 -2.98 2.26 -6.95
CA ARG A 233 -2.02 3.24 -7.47
C ARG A 233 -2.31 3.51 -8.93
N ILE A 234 -2.47 4.78 -9.28
CA ILE A 234 -2.52 5.25 -10.66
C ILE A 234 -1.14 5.78 -11.04
N THR A 235 -0.60 5.30 -12.14
CA THR A 235 0.70 5.73 -12.65
C THR A 235 0.57 6.09 -14.13
N VAL A 236 1.03 7.29 -14.50
CA VAL A 236 1.03 7.78 -15.88
C VAL A 236 2.48 7.88 -16.35
N THR A 237 2.78 7.22 -17.45
CA THR A 237 4.07 7.30 -18.14
C THR A 237 3.89 7.96 -19.50
N GLY A 238 4.94 8.58 -20.03
CA GLY A 238 4.87 9.30 -21.29
C GLY A 238 6.10 9.11 -22.16
N LEU A 239 5.90 8.69 -23.40
CA LEU A 239 6.96 8.44 -24.36
C LEU A 239 6.56 8.96 -25.75
N HIS A 240 7.40 9.79 -26.38
CA HIS A 240 7.19 10.34 -27.73
C HIS A 240 5.79 10.95 -27.98
N GLY A 241 5.19 11.59 -26.98
CA GLY A 241 3.86 12.21 -27.10
C GLY A 241 2.68 11.27 -26.84
N GLN A 242 2.94 9.98 -26.59
CA GLN A 242 1.95 9.00 -26.14
C GLN A 242 2.00 8.91 -24.61
N ALA A 243 0.84 8.68 -23.99
CA ALA A 243 0.74 8.39 -22.57
C ALA A 243 0.22 6.97 -22.33
N ALA A 244 0.80 6.27 -21.37
CA ALA A 244 0.34 4.97 -20.90
C ALA A 244 -0.05 5.06 -19.43
N VAL A 245 -1.25 4.58 -19.11
CA VAL A 245 -1.85 4.64 -17.78
C VAL A 245 -1.86 3.25 -17.18
N PHE A 246 -1.34 3.16 -15.95
CA PHE A 246 -1.25 1.93 -15.20
C PHE A 246 -2.09 2.00 -13.93
N GLU A 247 -2.84 0.94 -13.67
CA GLU A 247 -3.59 0.73 -12.43
C GLU A 247 -3.01 -0.45 -11.68
N ASN A 248 -2.49 -0.22 -10.46
CA ASN A 248 -1.75 -1.23 -9.71
C ASN A 248 -0.65 -1.89 -10.56
N ASP A 249 0.07 -1.06 -11.33
CA ASP A 249 1.10 -1.45 -12.30
C ASP A 249 0.66 -2.37 -13.45
N VAL A 250 -0.65 -2.63 -13.61
CA VAL A 250 -1.21 -3.24 -14.82
C VAL A 250 -1.44 -2.13 -15.83
N LEU A 251 -1.00 -2.32 -17.08
CA LEU A 251 -1.35 -1.41 -18.17
C LEU A 251 -2.88 -1.41 -18.34
N SER A 252 -3.51 -0.28 -18.05
CA SER A 252 -4.95 -0.08 -18.19
C SER A 252 -5.25 0.32 -19.63
N PHE A 253 -4.65 1.41 -20.10
CA PHE A 253 -4.75 1.82 -21.50
C PHE A 253 -3.57 2.70 -21.93
N GLU A 254 -3.45 2.84 -23.25
CA GLU A 254 -2.48 3.73 -23.90
C GLU A 254 -3.23 4.72 -24.79
N THR A 255 -2.68 5.91 -24.96
CA THR A 255 -3.36 6.93 -25.75
C THR A 255 -3.49 6.54 -27.21
N GLU A 256 -2.63 5.71 -27.77
CA GLU A 256 -2.70 5.26 -29.17
C GLU A 256 -3.20 3.81 -29.30
N GLY A 257 -3.78 3.25 -28.23
CA GLY A 257 -4.36 1.91 -28.25
C GLY A 257 -5.67 1.86 -29.05
N THR A 258 -5.93 0.73 -29.71
CA THR A 258 -7.13 0.51 -30.53
C THR A 258 -8.23 -0.27 -29.81
N ASP A 259 -8.01 -0.66 -28.56
CA ASP A 259 -8.93 -1.54 -27.82
C ASP A 259 -10.26 -0.84 -27.54
N GLY A 260 -10.22 0.44 -27.15
CA GLY A 260 -11.41 1.25 -26.94
C GLY A 260 -12.25 1.43 -28.22
N GLU A 261 -11.59 1.67 -29.36
CA GLU A 261 -12.27 1.74 -30.66
C GLU A 261 -12.92 0.40 -31.01
N THR A 262 -12.16 -0.69 -30.89
CA THR A 262 -12.61 -2.04 -31.20
C THR A 262 -13.84 -2.39 -30.39
N PHE A 263 -13.81 -2.17 -29.07
CA PHE A 263 -14.92 -2.46 -28.19
C PHE A 263 -16.15 -1.59 -28.49
N ALA A 264 -15.97 -0.27 -28.66
CA ALA A 264 -17.06 0.66 -28.96
C ALA A 264 -17.75 0.34 -30.30
N HIS A 265 -16.97 0.18 -31.38
CA HIS A 265 -17.53 -0.07 -32.71
C HIS A 265 -18.21 -1.43 -32.79
N LEU A 266 -17.59 -2.50 -32.29
CA LEU A 266 -18.20 -3.84 -32.30
C LEU A 266 -19.48 -3.90 -31.48
N THR A 267 -19.56 -3.15 -30.38
CA THR A 267 -20.77 -3.09 -29.55
C THR A 267 -21.87 -2.27 -30.23
N ALA A 268 -21.54 -1.07 -30.72
CA ALA A 268 -22.52 -0.16 -31.32
C ALA A 268 -23.12 -0.71 -32.63
N LEU A 269 -22.32 -1.39 -33.46
CA LEU A 269 -22.78 -1.98 -34.73
C LEU A 269 -23.79 -3.13 -34.54
N GLN A 270 -23.87 -3.74 -33.36
CA GLN A 270 -24.86 -4.79 -33.07
C GLN A 270 -26.27 -4.23 -32.85
N HIS A 271 -26.40 -2.93 -32.66
CA HIS A 271 -27.68 -2.28 -32.44
C HIS A 271 -28.00 -1.35 -33.63
N PRO A 272 -29.20 -1.41 -34.22
CA PRO A 272 -29.53 -0.62 -35.42
C PRO A 272 -29.57 0.89 -35.15
N HIS A 273 -29.80 1.33 -33.90
CA HIS A 273 -29.86 2.74 -33.54
C HIS A 273 -29.50 3.00 -32.05
N PRO A 274 -28.21 2.97 -31.66
CA PRO A 274 -27.78 3.05 -30.25
C PRO A 274 -27.89 4.48 -29.68
N SER A 275 -29.10 4.92 -29.35
CA SER A 275 -29.38 6.30 -28.90
C SER A 275 -28.93 6.64 -27.47
N ASN A 276 -29.07 5.73 -26.51
CA ASN A 276 -28.70 5.97 -25.10
C ASN A 276 -27.67 4.94 -24.66
N VAL A 277 -26.48 5.41 -24.30
CA VAL A 277 -25.36 4.56 -23.91
C VAL A 277 -24.97 4.86 -22.46
N LEU A 278 -24.86 3.81 -21.65
CA LEU A 278 -24.26 3.87 -20.32
C LEU A 278 -22.89 3.20 -20.40
N LEU A 279 -21.85 3.98 -20.16
CA LEU A 279 -20.46 3.52 -20.14
C LEU A 279 -19.99 3.44 -18.69
N LEU A 280 -19.66 2.23 -18.22
CA LEU A 280 -19.16 1.98 -16.87
C LEU A 280 -17.64 1.77 -16.92
N GLY A 281 -16.88 2.79 -16.55
CA GLY A 281 -15.43 2.84 -16.73
C GLY A 281 -15.01 3.11 -18.19
N GLY A 282 -13.71 3.23 -18.43
CA GLY A 282 -13.16 3.35 -19.78
C GLY A 282 -13.42 4.69 -20.49
N GLY A 283 -13.92 5.70 -19.79
CA GLY A 283 -14.18 7.02 -20.37
C GLY A 283 -12.93 7.62 -21.02
N MET A 284 -11.77 7.41 -20.40
CA MET A 284 -10.48 7.96 -20.84
C MET A 284 -9.75 7.10 -21.89
N GLU A 285 -10.26 5.90 -22.18
CA GLU A 285 -9.62 4.89 -23.04
C GLU A 285 -9.96 5.06 -24.53
N GLY A 286 -10.59 6.17 -24.92
CA GLY A 286 -11.04 6.41 -26.29
C GLY A 286 -12.40 5.80 -26.64
N LEU A 287 -13.03 5.07 -25.72
CA LEU A 287 -14.39 4.52 -25.89
C LEU A 287 -15.42 5.60 -26.23
N VAL A 288 -15.37 6.74 -25.53
CA VAL A 288 -16.28 7.87 -25.75
C VAL A 288 -16.07 8.47 -27.14
N GLU A 289 -14.83 8.59 -27.59
CA GLU A 289 -14.48 9.12 -28.91
C GLU A 289 -15.04 8.24 -30.03
N ALA A 290 -14.89 6.91 -29.90
CA ALA A 290 -15.42 5.94 -30.85
C ALA A 290 -16.96 5.85 -30.82
N LEU A 291 -17.58 5.87 -29.63
CA LEU A 291 -19.04 5.83 -29.48
C LEU A 291 -19.74 7.04 -30.12
N ARG A 292 -19.09 8.21 -30.11
CA ARG A 292 -19.63 9.43 -30.75
C ARG A 292 -19.70 9.36 -32.27
N GLN A 293 -19.04 8.39 -32.90
CA GLN A 293 -19.13 8.17 -34.34
C GLN A 293 -20.42 7.43 -34.73
N HIS A 294 -21.20 6.97 -33.74
CA HIS A 294 -22.51 6.33 -33.92
C HIS A 294 -23.64 7.30 -33.54
N PRO A 295 -24.91 7.05 -33.94
CA PRO A 295 -26.04 7.94 -33.66
C PRO A 295 -26.49 7.85 -32.18
N ALA A 296 -25.59 8.18 -31.26
CA ALA A 296 -25.84 8.25 -29.82
C ALA A 296 -26.27 9.67 -29.42
N ASP A 297 -27.49 9.79 -28.91
CA ASP A 297 -28.08 11.03 -28.40
C ASP A 297 -27.59 11.36 -26.98
N LYS A 298 -27.19 10.33 -26.21
CA LYS A 298 -26.73 10.45 -24.83
C LYS A 298 -25.68 9.38 -24.50
N ILE A 299 -24.58 9.79 -23.87
CA ILE A 299 -23.56 8.89 -23.35
C ILE A 299 -23.31 9.27 -21.88
N ASP A 300 -23.80 8.45 -20.94
CA ASP A 300 -23.52 8.62 -19.52
C ASP A 300 -22.25 7.84 -19.16
N VAL A 301 -21.21 8.52 -18.68
CA VAL A 301 -19.91 7.91 -18.32
C VAL A 301 -19.77 7.87 -16.80
N VAL A 302 -19.65 6.67 -16.25
CA VAL A 302 -19.53 6.46 -14.80
C VAL A 302 -18.12 5.97 -14.49
N GLU A 303 -17.32 6.84 -13.89
CA GLU A 303 -15.97 6.54 -13.41
C GLU A 303 -15.95 6.50 -11.88
N LEU A 304 -15.44 5.39 -11.32
CA LEU A 304 -15.40 5.20 -9.87
C LEU A 304 -14.35 6.10 -9.20
N ASN A 305 -13.19 6.26 -9.84
CA ASN A 305 -12.04 6.95 -9.28
C ASN A 305 -11.91 8.36 -9.85
N SER A 306 -12.57 9.33 -9.21
CA SER A 306 -12.53 10.74 -9.64
C SER A 306 -11.11 11.34 -9.66
N ARG A 307 -10.21 10.86 -8.80
CA ARG A 307 -8.81 11.31 -8.80
C ARG A 307 -8.04 10.81 -10.00
N MET A 308 -8.28 9.55 -10.41
CA MET A 308 -7.74 9.01 -11.66
C MET A 308 -8.19 9.87 -12.84
N VAL A 309 -9.48 10.19 -12.92
CA VAL A 309 -10.02 11.06 -14.00
C VAL A 309 -9.32 12.41 -14.02
N HIS A 310 -9.17 13.05 -12.86
CA HIS A 310 -8.53 14.37 -12.77
C HIS A 310 -7.04 14.36 -13.08
N MET A 311 -6.32 13.31 -12.69
CA MET A 311 -4.90 13.13 -13.01
C MET A 311 -4.72 12.87 -14.51
N VAL A 312 -5.39 11.84 -15.01
CA VAL A 312 -5.15 11.30 -16.35
C VAL A 312 -5.63 12.26 -17.42
N SER A 313 -6.74 12.97 -17.21
CA SER A 313 -7.27 13.96 -18.16
C SER A 313 -6.26 15.04 -18.56
N ARG A 314 -5.32 15.41 -17.67
CA ARG A 314 -4.27 16.40 -17.96
C ARG A 314 -3.21 15.91 -18.94
N HIS A 315 -3.08 14.59 -19.07
CA HIS A 315 -2.09 13.92 -19.93
C HIS A 315 -2.72 13.32 -21.19
N LEU A 316 -4.05 13.39 -21.34
CA LEU A 316 -4.74 12.95 -22.57
C LEU A 316 -4.51 13.93 -23.72
N PRO A 317 -4.57 13.47 -24.98
CA PRO A 317 -4.55 14.35 -26.15
C PRO A 317 -5.71 15.36 -26.13
N PRO A 318 -5.53 16.58 -26.69
CA PRO A 318 -6.55 17.63 -26.69
C PRO A 318 -7.90 17.20 -27.26
N GLN A 319 -7.88 16.36 -28.31
CA GLN A 319 -9.07 15.80 -28.93
C GLN A 319 -9.89 15.01 -27.90
N ARG A 320 -9.26 14.09 -27.16
CA ARG A 320 -9.91 13.25 -26.16
C ARG A 320 -10.42 14.02 -24.94
N GLN A 321 -9.68 15.04 -24.52
CA GLN A 321 -10.16 15.96 -23.49
C GLN A 321 -11.43 16.69 -23.94
N SER A 322 -11.48 17.13 -25.20
CA SER A 322 -12.66 17.82 -25.74
C SER A 322 -13.88 16.89 -25.85
N THR A 323 -13.67 15.62 -26.20
CA THR A 323 -14.77 14.67 -26.37
C THR A 323 -15.46 14.33 -25.07
N LEU A 324 -14.72 14.30 -23.97
CA LEU A 324 -15.24 14.03 -22.62
C LEU A 324 -16.06 15.19 -22.05
N ASN A 325 -15.77 16.42 -22.47
CA ASN A 325 -16.35 17.63 -21.87
C ASN A 325 -17.46 18.28 -22.73
N THR A 326 -17.89 17.62 -23.82
CA THR A 326 -18.88 18.19 -24.74
C THR A 326 -20.09 17.26 -24.94
N PRO A 327 -21.30 17.80 -25.17
CA PRO A 327 -22.47 16.99 -25.49
C PRO A 327 -22.19 16.05 -26.67
N PRO A 328 -22.69 14.81 -26.68
CA PRO A 328 -23.77 14.26 -25.84
C PRO A 328 -23.32 13.57 -24.53
N VAL A 329 -22.07 13.79 -24.09
CA VAL A 329 -21.47 13.11 -22.93
C VAL A 329 -21.91 13.76 -21.61
N ARG A 330 -22.14 12.92 -20.58
CA ARG A 330 -22.45 13.31 -19.20
C ARG A 330 -21.66 12.51 -18.19
#